data_AF-A0A946ZPQ8-F1
#
_entry.id   AF-A0A946ZPQ8-F1
#
_cell.length_a   1.000
_cell.length_b   1.000
_cell.length_c   1.000
_cell.angle_alpha   90.00
_cell.angle_beta   90.00
_cell.angle_gamma   90.00
#
_symmetry.space_group_name_H-M   'P 1'
#
loop_
_entity.id
_entity.type
_entity.pdbx_description
1 polymer ?
#
loop_
_entity_poly.entity_id
_entity_poly.type
_entity_poly.pdbx_seq_one_letter_code
_entity_poly.pdbx_strand_id
1 'polypeptide(L)'
;AIGAVVVGGVIIVSINLKGKGSYEYKKSLIANAGWVAGITLFLVYTGLILSAGLMHSSFDSEISRTDLLQQISFYALGNTGRGIFAILVALACFTTAVGVVTGTGDFVKSRFADSQKAYVITVIIGSVLGVLMGQMEVGYIIDVALPALMFIYPITIVLIVLNVLPEKWTSKLVFRSVVGITILFSIPDFLQSLGMGIELREIDDIIPLSNFQLGWVLPAIIGFVISNIWVNFQDRKI
;
A
#
# COMPACT_ATOMS: atom_id res chain seq x y z
N ALA A 1 0.01 -0.01 -1.00
CA ALA A 1 -0.96 -1.06 -1.39
C ALA A 1 -2.41 -0.56 -1.36
N ILE A 2 -2.92 -0.14 -0.20
CA ILE A 2 -4.34 0.22 0.00
C ILE A 2 -4.84 1.32 -0.95
N GLY A 3 -4.11 2.44 -1.04
CA GLY A 3 -4.45 3.53 -1.97
C GLY A 3 -4.47 3.10 -3.44
N ALA A 4 -3.63 2.15 -3.84
CA ALA A 4 -3.60 1.65 -5.22
C ALA A 4 -4.88 0.89 -5.61
N VAL A 5 -5.51 0.17 -4.67
CA VAL A 5 -6.77 -0.54 -4.93
C VAL A 5 -7.91 0.44 -5.18
N VAL A 6 -7.99 1.49 -4.35
CA VAL A 6 -9.05 2.52 -4.47
C VAL A 6 -8.85 3.37 -5.72
N VAL A 7 -7.63 3.88 -5.94
CA VAL A 7 -7.29 4.71 -7.11
C VAL A 7 -7.33 3.90 -8.41
N GLY A 8 -6.98 2.62 -8.37
CA GLY A 8 -7.04 1.72 -9.52
C GLY A 8 -8.44 1.63 -10.13
N GLY A 9 -9.48 1.60 -9.30
CA GLY A 9 -10.87 1.66 -9.75
C GLY A 9 -11.18 2.94 -10.54
N VAL A 10 -10.75 4.10 -10.02
CA VAL A 10 -10.91 5.41 -10.68
C VAL A 10 -10.19 5.46 -12.02
N ILE A 11 -8.98 4.88 -12.11
CA ILE A 11 -8.22 4.79 -13.36
C ILE A 11 -9.00 3.97 -14.41
N ILE A 12 -9.56 2.83 -14.02
CA ILE A 12 -10.36 1.99 -14.93
C ILE A 12 -11.60 2.75 -15.41
N VAL A 13 -12.32 3.40 -14.51
CA VAL A 13 -13.49 4.24 -14.86
C VAL A 13 -13.08 5.37 -15.82
N SER A 14 -11.98 6.06 -15.54
CA SER A 14 -11.48 7.16 -16.37
C SER A 14 -11.07 6.70 -17.77
N ILE A 15 -10.41 5.54 -17.88
CA ILE A 15 -10.06 4.94 -19.17
C ILE A 15 -11.32 4.51 -19.94
N ASN A 16 -12.33 3.99 -19.24
CA ASN A 16 -13.60 3.59 -19.85
C ASN A 16 -14.40 4.80 -20.36
N LEU A 17 -14.41 5.92 -19.63
CA LEU A 17 -15.08 7.16 -20.02
C LEU A 17 -14.46 7.81 -21.26
N LYS A 18 -13.13 7.71 -21.44
CA LYS A 18 -12.45 8.26 -22.62
C LYS A 18 -12.69 7.47 -23.92
N GLY A 19 -13.20 6.23 -23.83
CA GLY A 19 -13.77 5.49 -24.96
C GLY A 19 -12.78 4.83 -25.95
N LYS A 20 -13.13 3.60 -26.34
CA LYS A 20 -12.64 2.77 -27.47
C LYS A 20 -11.18 2.28 -27.42
N GLY A 21 -10.97 1.21 -26.67
CA GLY A 21 -9.84 0.32 -26.84
C GLY A 21 -10.25 -1.10 -26.49
N SER A 22 -9.72 -2.10 -27.21
CA SER A 22 -9.86 -3.52 -26.84
C SER A 22 -9.38 -3.73 -25.40
N TYR A 23 -9.92 -4.74 -24.71
CA TYR A 23 -9.48 -5.12 -23.36
C TYR A 23 -7.96 -5.26 -23.27
N GLU A 24 -7.35 -5.89 -24.28
CA GLU A 24 -5.89 -6.08 -24.37
C GLU A 24 -5.13 -4.75 -24.46
N TYR A 25 -5.67 -3.76 -25.18
CA TYR A 25 -5.05 -2.44 -25.28
C TYR A 25 -5.07 -1.71 -23.94
N LYS A 26 -6.21 -1.72 -23.25
CA LYS A 26 -6.35 -1.10 -21.91
C LYS A 26 -5.43 -1.77 -20.90
N LYS A 27 -5.37 -3.10 -20.92
CA LYS A 27 -4.49 -3.91 -20.08
C LYS A 27 -3.02 -3.56 -20.32
N SER A 28 -2.57 -3.53 -21.58
CA SER A 28 -1.18 -3.19 -21.91
C SER A 28 -0.83 -1.75 -21.54
N LEU A 29 -1.73 -0.79 -21.75
CA LEU A 29 -1.51 0.61 -21.33
C LEU A 29 -1.32 0.72 -19.83
N ILE A 30 -2.22 0.12 -19.04
CA ILE A 30 -2.15 0.16 -17.57
C ILE A 30 -0.88 -0.55 -17.09
N ALA A 31 -0.53 -1.69 -17.68
CA ALA A 31 0.68 -2.44 -17.32
C ALA A 31 1.96 -1.65 -17.61
N ASN A 32 2.07 -1.04 -18.80
CA ASN A 32 3.23 -0.25 -19.18
C ASN A 32 3.38 1.01 -18.31
N ALA A 33 2.27 1.71 -18.05
CA ALA A 33 2.25 2.85 -17.13
C ALA A 33 2.65 2.42 -15.71
N GLY A 34 2.18 1.26 -15.25
CA GLY A 34 2.54 0.67 -13.97
C GLY A 34 4.02 0.36 -13.85
N TRP A 35 4.64 -0.21 -14.88
CA TRP A 35 6.08 -0.47 -14.91
C TRP A 35 6.91 0.82 -14.82
N VAL A 36 6.56 1.83 -15.61
CA VAL A 36 7.26 3.13 -15.57
C VAL A 36 7.12 3.79 -14.20
N ALA A 37 5.91 3.81 -13.65
CA ALA A 37 5.65 4.37 -12.31
C ALA A 37 6.40 3.59 -11.21
N GLY A 38 6.37 2.25 -11.27
CA GLY A 38 7.02 1.38 -10.29
C GLY A 38 8.54 1.50 -10.30
N ILE A 39 9.18 1.51 -11.49
CA ILE A 39 10.63 1.69 -11.62
C ILE A 39 11.04 3.09 -11.14
N THR A 40 10.28 4.12 -11.50
CA THR A 40 10.55 5.50 -11.06
C THR A 40 10.46 5.60 -9.54
N LEU A 41 9.40 5.03 -8.94
CA LEU A 41 9.23 5.00 -7.49
C LEU A 41 10.38 4.27 -6.80
N PHE A 42 10.77 3.11 -7.32
CA PHE A 42 11.89 2.34 -6.80
C PHE A 42 13.18 3.15 -6.81
N LEU A 43 13.54 3.77 -7.93
CA LEU A 43 14.74 4.60 -8.04
C LEU A 43 14.73 5.79 -7.07
N VAL A 44 13.60 6.48 -6.94
CA VAL A 44 13.47 7.62 -6.03
C VAL A 44 13.62 7.17 -4.57
N TYR A 45 12.92 6.12 -4.15
CA TYR A 45 13.00 5.63 -2.77
C TYR A 45 14.38 5.08 -2.43
N THR A 46 15.01 4.31 -3.34
CA THR A 46 16.39 3.84 -3.15
C THR A 46 17.36 5.02 -3.04
N GLY A 47 17.23 6.04 -3.89
CA GLY A 47 18.06 7.25 -3.82
C GLY A 47 17.91 8.00 -2.49
N LEU A 48 16.68 8.14 -1.98
CA LEU A 48 16.39 8.76 -0.69
C LEU A 48 16.96 7.94 0.47
N ILE A 49 16.78 6.62 0.47
CA ILE A 49 17.30 5.72 1.52
C ILE A 49 18.83 5.73 1.52
N LEU A 50 19.48 5.68 0.36
CA LEU A 50 20.94 5.75 0.26
C LEU A 50 21.45 7.11 0.76
N SER A 51 20.79 8.21 0.40
CA SER A 51 21.18 9.55 0.86
C SER A 51 21.03 9.67 2.38
N ALA A 52 19.91 9.18 2.93
CA ALA A 52 19.68 9.14 4.37
C ALA A 52 20.74 8.28 5.11
N GLY A 53 21.09 7.12 4.55
CA GLY A 53 22.10 6.23 5.13
C GLY A 53 23.51 6.83 5.11
N LEU A 54 23.91 7.47 4.01
CA LEU A 54 25.22 8.12 3.89
C LEU A 54 25.37 9.33 4.81
N MET A 55 24.26 9.99 5.13
CA MET A 55 24.22 11.19 5.98
C MET A 55 23.83 10.89 7.43
N HIS A 56 23.69 9.62 7.82
CA HIS A 56 23.18 9.22 9.12
C HIS A 56 24.00 9.82 10.29
N SER A 57 25.32 9.97 10.13
CA SER A 57 26.20 10.57 11.15
C SER A 57 26.06 12.09 11.30
N SER A 58 25.40 12.75 10.34
CA SER A 58 25.22 14.21 10.30
C SER A 58 23.88 14.67 10.86
N PHE A 59 23.01 13.72 11.21
CA PHE A 59 21.68 13.98 11.75
C PHE A 59 21.56 13.46 13.17
N ASP A 60 20.76 14.15 13.98
CA ASP A 60 20.41 13.68 15.32
C ASP A 60 19.62 12.36 15.22
N SER A 61 19.85 11.45 16.16
CA SER A 61 19.15 10.15 16.21
C SER A 61 17.64 10.29 16.43
N GLU A 62 17.19 11.42 16.99
CA GLU A 62 15.78 11.70 17.29
C GLU A 62 15.08 12.61 16.27
N ILE A 63 15.70 12.85 15.12
CA ILE A 63 15.11 13.70 14.07
C ILE A 63 13.77 13.15 13.55
N SER A 64 12.77 14.02 13.41
CA SER A 64 11.48 13.64 12.84
C SER A 64 11.63 13.18 11.38
N ARG A 65 10.75 12.28 10.93
CA ARG A 65 10.78 11.75 9.55
C ARG A 65 10.66 12.86 8.50
N THR A 66 9.83 13.87 8.76
CA THR A 66 9.65 15.01 7.87
C THR A 66 10.86 15.93 7.85
N ASP A 67 11.48 16.18 9.02
CA ASP A 67 12.65 17.02 9.10
C ASP A 67 13.87 16.36 8.47
N LEU A 68 14.01 15.04 8.60
CA LEU A 68 15.06 14.27 7.94
C LEU A 68 15.02 14.49 6.42
N LEU A 69 13.84 14.35 5.81
CA LEU A 69 13.67 14.57 4.37
C LEU A 69 13.93 16.03 3.96
N GLN A 70 13.49 17.00 4.77
CA GLN A 70 13.73 18.41 4.52
C GLN A 70 15.22 18.77 4.65
N GLN A 71 15.93 18.16 5.59
CA GLN A 71 17.37 18.37 5.76
C GLN A 71 18.17 17.71 4.64
N ILE A 72 17.83 16.50 4.21
CA ILE A 72 18.44 15.86 3.03
C ILE A 72 18.29 16.78 1.81
N SER A 73 17.10 17.35 1.61
CA SER A 73 16.84 18.29 0.52
C SER A 73 17.66 19.58 0.63
N PHE A 74 17.84 20.09 1.85
CA PHE A 74 18.68 21.26 2.12
C PHE A 74 20.16 20.99 1.83
N TYR A 75 20.68 19.83 2.23
CA TYR A 75 22.06 19.46 1.96
C TYR A 75 22.33 19.23 0.47
N ALA A 76 21.34 18.69 -0.27
CA ALA A 76 21.50 18.42 -1.69
C ALA A 76 21.38 19.67 -2.58
N LEU A 77 20.47 20.61 -2.26
CA LEU A 77 20.12 21.75 -3.13
C LEU A 77 20.26 23.13 -2.44
N GLY A 78 20.72 23.19 -1.20
CA GLY A 78 20.81 24.42 -0.41
C GLY A 78 19.45 24.99 -0.01
N ASN A 79 19.40 26.29 0.31
CA ASN A 79 18.19 26.96 0.78
C ASN A 79 17.04 26.95 -0.26
N THR A 80 17.38 27.05 -1.55
CA THR A 80 16.42 26.96 -2.65
C THR A 80 15.78 25.56 -2.74
N GLY A 81 16.54 24.53 -2.38
CA GLY A 81 16.09 23.13 -2.34
C GLY A 81 14.92 22.90 -1.41
N ARG A 82 14.94 23.50 -0.22
CA ARG A 82 13.84 23.37 0.76
C ARG A 82 12.51 23.88 0.22
N GLY A 83 12.51 25.04 -0.43
CA GLY A 83 11.29 25.63 -0.98
C GLY A 83 10.70 24.79 -2.12
N ILE A 84 11.56 24.36 -3.06
CA ILE A 84 11.14 23.51 -4.18
C ILE A 84 10.62 22.16 -3.67
N PHE A 85 11.30 21.54 -2.71
CA PHE A 85 10.89 20.27 -2.12
C PHE A 85 9.50 20.39 -1.46
N ALA A 86 9.25 21.45 -0.68
CA ALA A 86 7.96 21.67 -0.05
C ALA A 86 6.82 21.78 -1.08
N ILE A 87 7.03 22.51 -2.19
CA ILE A 87 6.03 22.63 -3.28
C ILE A 87 5.80 21.28 -3.95
N LEU A 88 6.87 20.53 -4.26
CA LEU A 88 6.77 19.21 -4.89
C LEU A 88 6.01 18.22 -4.01
N VAL A 89 6.33 18.18 -2.71
CA VAL A 89 5.63 17.32 -1.74
C VAL A 89 4.17 17.74 -1.61
N ALA A 90 3.87 19.04 -1.55
CA ALA A 90 2.48 19.52 -1.51
C ALA A 90 1.67 19.06 -2.73
N LEU A 91 2.23 19.18 -3.94
CA LEU A 91 1.58 18.71 -5.18
C LEU A 91 1.42 17.19 -5.22
N ALA A 92 2.43 16.43 -4.79
CA ALA A 92 2.38 14.97 -4.72
C ALA A 92 1.31 14.49 -3.72
N CYS A 93 1.26 15.09 -2.53
CA CYS A 93 0.25 14.79 -1.52
C CYS A 93 -1.16 15.21 -1.98
N PHE A 94 -1.29 16.34 -2.68
CA PHE A 94 -2.58 16.80 -3.21
C PHE A 94 -3.17 15.80 -4.23
N THR A 95 -2.37 15.35 -5.20
CA THR A 95 -2.85 14.38 -6.21
C THR A 95 -3.22 13.03 -5.59
N THR A 96 -2.47 12.58 -4.59
CA THR A 96 -2.78 11.35 -3.83
C THR A 96 -4.08 11.50 -3.03
N ALA A 97 -4.24 12.61 -2.32
CA ALA A 97 -5.45 12.90 -1.56
C ALA A 97 -6.69 12.96 -2.45
N VAL A 98 -6.60 13.66 -3.60
CA VAL A 98 -7.67 13.72 -4.60
C VAL A 98 -8.04 12.31 -5.06
N GLY A 99 -7.06 11.49 -5.47
CA GLY A 99 -7.33 10.14 -5.96
C GLY A 99 -8.01 9.23 -4.93
N VAL A 100 -7.56 9.27 -3.67
CA VAL A 100 -8.15 8.47 -2.59
C VAL A 100 -9.55 8.94 -2.24
N VAL A 101 -9.77 10.25 -2.14
CA VAL A 101 -11.08 10.82 -1.78
C VAL A 101 -12.09 10.59 -2.90
N THR A 102 -11.74 10.83 -4.17
CA THR A 102 -12.65 10.57 -5.29
C THR A 102 -12.90 9.09 -5.48
N GLY A 103 -11.89 8.23 -5.33
CA GLY A 103 -12.07 6.78 -5.44
C GLY A 103 -12.91 6.19 -4.32
N THR A 104 -12.78 6.71 -3.10
CA THR A 104 -13.67 6.35 -1.99
C THR A 104 -15.09 6.83 -2.28
N GLY A 105 -15.25 8.05 -2.80
CA GLY A 105 -16.55 8.59 -3.24
C GLY A 105 -17.22 7.72 -4.29
N ASP A 106 -16.47 7.29 -5.32
CA ASP A 106 -16.97 6.40 -6.38
C ASP A 106 -17.36 5.02 -5.83
N PHE A 107 -16.55 4.47 -4.92
CA PHE A 107 -16.89 3.21 -4.24
C PHE A 107 -18.20 3.33 -3.46
N VAL A 108 -18.35 4.37 -2.65
CA VAL A 108 -19.59 4.59 -1.88
C VAL A 108 -20.78 4.81 -2.81
N LYS A 109 -20.63 5.64 -3.84
CA LYS A 109 -21.67 5.85 -4.86
C LYS A 109 -22.15 4.54 -5.47
N SER A 110 -21.24 3.65 -5.87
CA SER A 110 -21.57 2.35 -6.45
C SER A 110 -22.36 1.46 -5.47
N ARG A 111 -22.14 1.63 -4.15
CA ARG A 111 -22.85 0.87 -3.11
C ARG A 111 -24.25 1.41 -2.82
N PHE A 112 -24.49 2.70 -3.04
CA PHE A 112 -25.77 3.37 -2.80
C PHE A 112 -26.53 3.66 -4.12
N ALA A 113 -26.66 2.64 -4.97
CA ALA A 113 -27.45 2.69 -6.22
C ALA A 113 -27.11 3.88 -7.13
N ASP A 114 -25.81 4.16 -7.31
CA ASP A 114 -25.29 5.25 -8.13
C ASP A 114 -25.75 6.67 -7.72
N SER A 115 -26.13 6.84 -6.45
CA SER A 115 -26.54 8.13 -5.89
C SER A 115 -25.41 9.15 -5.89
N GLN A 116 -25.58 10.23 -6.66
CA GLN A 116 -24.65 11.38 -6.69
C GLN A 116 -24.56 12.09 -5.34
N LYS A 117 -25.65 12.05 -4.54
CA LYS A 117 -25.62 12.63 -3.19
C LYS A 117 -24.64 11.89 -2.28
N ALA A 118 -24.58 10.55 -2.38
CA ALA A 118 -23.65 9.74 -1.61
C ALA A 118 -22.19 10.07 -1.94
N TYR A 119 -21.88 10.24 -3.24
CA TYR A 119 -20.55 10.68 -3.70
C TYR A 119 -20.15 12.03 -3.06
N VAL A 120 -20.99 13.05 -3.21
CA VAL A 120 -20.67 14.41 -2.74
C VAL A 120 -20.47 14.44 -1.23
N ILE A 121 -21.34 13.76 -0.47
CA ILE A 121 -21.22 13.67 0.99
C ILE A 121 -19.89 13.02 1.39
N THR A 122 -19.54 11.88 0.79
CA THR A 122 -18.29 11.18 1.08
C THR A 122 -17.06 12.02 0.76
N VAL A 123 -17.05 12.73 -0.38
CA VAL A 123 -15.93 13.59 -0.78
C VAL A 123 -15.78 14.79 0.17
N ILE A 124 -16.88 15.43 0.57
CA ILE A 124 -16.86 16.55 1.51
C ILE A 124 -16.33 16.08 2.86
N ILE A 125 -16.89 14.98 3.40
CA ILE A 125 -16.46 14.44 4.70
C ILE A 125 -14.98 14.05 4.65
N GLY A 126 -14.55 13.33 3.61
CA GLY A 126 -13.15 12.93 3.44
C GLY A 126 -12.20 14.12 3.36
N SER A 127 -12.59 15.18 2.66
CA SER A 127 -11.78 16.41 2.54
C SER A 127 -11.68 17.15 3.88
N VAL A 128 -12.78 17.30 4.60
CA VAL A 128 -12.80 17.96 5.93
C VAL A 128 -11.96 17.16 6.93
N LEU A 129 -12.13 15.83 6.98
CA LEU A 129 -11.33 14.97 7.84
C LEU A 129 -9.83 15.04 7.49
N GLY A 130 -9.50 15.11 6.19
CA GLY A 130 -8.12 15.28 5.73
C GLY A 130 -7.49 16.58 6.22
N VAL A 131 -8.23 17.71 6.16
CA VAL A 131 -7.77 19.01 6.69
C VAL A 131 -7.60 18.96 8.21
N LEU A 132 -8.54 18.34 8.93
CA LEU A 132 -8.46 18.21 10.38
C LEU A 132 -7.26 17.37 10.82
N MET A 133 -7.04 16.22 10.16
CA MET A 133 -5.89 15.34 10.44
C MET A 133 -4.57 15.98 10.04
N GLY A 134 -4.53 16.74 8.94
CA GLY A 134 -3.32 17.42 8.46
C GLY A 134 -2.78 18.51 9.38
N GLN A 135 -3.54 18.94 10.39
CA GLN A 135 -3.08 19.87 11.44
C GLN A 135 -2.30 19.16 12.56
N MET A 136 -2.36 17.83 12.63
CA MET A 136 -1.68 17.02 13.65
C MET A 136 -0.22 16.75 13.27
N GLU A 137 0.59 16.37 14.25
CA GLU A 137 1.96 15.94 14.02
C GLU A 137 2.00 14.61 13.25
N VAL A 138 2.95 14.49 12.31
CA VAL A 138 3.07 13.31 11.45
C VAL A 138 3.30 12.02 12.24
N GLY A 139 4.03 12.08 13.37
CA GLY A 139 4.20 10.93 14.26
C GLY A 139 2.87 10.37 14.75
N TYR A 140 2.02 11.23 15.31
CA TYR A 140 0.69 10.85 15.79
C TYR A 140 -0.21 10.30 14.67
N ILE A 141 -0.18 10.91 13.48
CA ILE A 141 -0.93 10.42 12.32
C ILE A 141 -0.50 9.00 11.96
N ILE A 142 0.81 8.72 11.99
CA ILE A 142 1.36 7.40 11.72
C ILE A 142 0.90 6.41 12.79
N ASP A 143 1.01 6.75 14.07
CA ASP A 143 0.67 5.84 15.17
C ASP A 143 -0.81 5.43 15.14
N VAL A 144 -1.71 6.35 14.77
CA VAL A 144 -3.13 6.06 14.58
C VAL A 144 -3.38 5.21 13.32
N ALA A 145 -2.62 5.45 12.25
CA ALA A 145 -2.80 4.73 10.97
C ALA A 145 -2.16 3.33 10.97
N LEU A 146 -1.13 3.11 11.79
CA LEU A 146 -0.28 1.93 11.76
C LEU A 146 -1.08 0.64 12.03
N PRO A 147 -1.98 0.56 13.04
CA PRO A 147 -2.77 -0.66 13.25
C PRO A 147 -3.66 -1.03 12.07
N ALA A 148 -4.37 -0.04 11.50
CA ALA A 148 -5.19 -0.28 10.33
C ALA A 148 -4.35 -0.72 9.12
N LEU A 149 -3.16 -0.12 8.96
CA LEU A 149 -2.23 -0.47 7.90
C LEU A 149 -1.74 -1.91 8.07
N MET A 150 -1.23 -2.27 9.25
CA MET A 150 -0.65 -3.57 9.59
C MET A 150 -1.61 -4.73 9.34
N PHE A 151 -2.91 -4.51 9.53
CA PHE A 151 -3.93 -5.51 9.22
C PHE A 151 -4.27 -5.60 7.73
N ILE A 152 -4.45 -4.45 7.05
CA ILE A 152 -5.00 -4.43 5.69
C ILE A 152 -3.91 -4.64 4.63
N TYR A 153 -2.68 -4.17 4.87
CA TYR A 153 -1.62 -4.21 3.87
C TYR A 153 -1.23 -5.63 3.42
N PRO A 154 -1.08 -6.64 4.31
CA PRO A 154 -0.68 -7.99 3.91
C PRO A 154 -1.72 -8.64 3.01
N ILE A 155 -2.99 -8.54 3.43
CA ILE A 155 -4.15 -9.04 2.71
C ILE A 155 -4.19 -8.41 1.31
N THR A 156 -4.02 -7.10 1.24
CA THR A 156 -4.06 -6.37 -0.03
C THR A 156 -2.94 -6.81 -0.97
N ILE A 157 -1.71 -6.97 -0.47
CA ILE A 157 -0.57 -7.41 -1.30
C ILE A 157 -0.82 -8.81 -1.86
N VAL A 158 -1.27 -9.74 -1.02
CA VAL A 158 -1.56 -11.12 -1.43
C VAL A 158 -2.68 -11.17 -2.46
N LEU A 159 -3.75 -10.39 -2.28
CA LEU A 159 -4.83 -10.30 -3.27
C LEU A 159 -4.32 -9.75 -4.60
N ILE A 160 -3.46 -8.73 -4.60
CA ILE A 160 -2.85 -8.19 -5.84
C ILE A 160 -2.02 -9.28 -6.52
N VAL A 161 -1.14 -9.95 -5.78
CA VAL A 161 -0.25 -10.99 -6.34
C VAL A 161 -1.07 -12.15 -6.92
N LEU A 162 -2.06 -12.66 -6.19
CA LEU A 162 -2.91 -13.76 -6.65
C LEU A 162 -3.76 -13.38 -7.86
N ASN A 163 -4.22 -12.12 -7.98
CA ASN A 163 -4.98 -11.69 -9.16
C ASN A 163 -4.12 -11.48 -10.42
N VAL A 164 -2.82 -11.22 -10.24
CA VAL A 164 -1.88 -11.07 -11.37
C VAL A 164 -1.40 -12.44 -11.89
N LEU A 165 -1.35 -13.45 -11.01
CA LEU A 165 -0.94 -14.80 -11.38
C LEU A 165 -1.96 -15.49 -12.33
N PRO A 166 -1.49 -16.36 -13.25
CA PRO A 166 -2.38 -17.08 -14.14
C PRO A 166 -3.39 -17.97 -13.39
N GLU A 167 -4.62 -18.04 -13.86
CA GLU A 167 -5.72 -18.82 -13.23
C GLU A 167 -5.36 -20.29 -12.94
N LYS A 168 -4.47 -20.88 -13.74
CA LYS A 168 -3.94 -22.23 -13.52
C LYS A 168 -3.26 -22.43 -12.15
N TRP A 169 -2.72 -21.38 -11.55
CA TRP A 169 -2.02 -21.44 -10.25
C TRP A 169 -2.86 -20.87 -9.09
N THR A 170 -4.07 -20.40 -9.37
CA THR A 170 -4.91 -19.63 -8.44
C THR A 170 -6.31 -20.22 -8.36
N SER A 171 -6.38 -21.55 -8.23
CA SER A 171 -7.64 -22.23 -7.97
C SER A 171 -8.32 -21.63 -6.73
N LYS A 172 -9.65 -21.75 -6.65
CA LYS A 172 -10.44 -21.22 -5.52
C LYS A 172 -9.90 -21.67 -4.16
N LEU A 173 -9.30 -22.86 -4.11
CA LEU A 173 -8.72 -23.42 -2.89
C LEU A 173 -7.39 -22.74 -2.55
N VAL A 174 -6.45 -22.63 -3.51
CA VAL A 174 -5.19 -21.88 -3.33
C VAL A 174 -5.49 -20.45 -2.89
N PHE A 175 -6.44 -19.79 -3.55
CA PHE A 175 -6.79 -18.41 -3.24
C PHE A 175 -7.25 -18.25 -1.79
N ARG A 176 -8.20 -19.10 -1.33
CA ARG A 176 -8.71 -19.07 0.05
C ARG A 176 -7.66 -19.44 1.08
N SER A 177 -6.85 -20.46 0.80
CA SER A 177 -5.80 -20.93 1.71
C SER A 177 -4.72 -19.87 1.92
N VAL A 178 -4.19 -19.28 0.85
CA VAL A 178 -3.12 -18.28 0.96
C VAL A 178 -3.61 -17.01 1.65
N VAL A 179 -4.81 -16.52 1.31
CA VAL A 179 -5.41 -15.36 2.00
C VAL A 179 -5.68 -15.67 3.47
N GLY A 180 -6.22 -16.86 3.79
CA GLY A 180 -6.50 -17.28 5.16
C GLY A 180 -5.24 -17.40 6.02
N ILE A 181 -4.18 -17.99 5.48
CA ILE A 181 -2.87 -18.08 6.13
C ILE A 181 -2.32 -16.67 6.36
N THR A 182 -2.38 -15.80 5.35
CA THR A 182 -1.91 -14.41 5.48
C THR A 182 -2.62 -13.69 6.62
N ILE A 183 -3.96 -13.76 6.68
CA ILE A 183 -4.73 -13.15 7.76
C ILE A 183 -4.29 -13.69 9.13
N LEU A 184 -4.15 -15.00 9.25
CA LEU A 184 -3.77 -15.64 10.51
C LEU A 184 -2.40 -15.15 11.01
N PHE A 185 -1.42 -15.08 10.12
CA PHE A 185 -0.05 -14.68 10.45
C PHE A 185 0.15 -13.16 10.53
N SER A 186 -0.81 -12.35 10.09
CA SER A 186 -0.79 -10.89 10.29
C SER A 186 -1.45 -10.43 11.60
N ILE A 187 -2.18 -11.31 12.31
CA ILE A 187 -2.79 -10.99 13.61
C ILE A 187 -1.75 -10.62 14.68
N PRO A 188 -0.64 -11.36 14.85
CA PRO A 188 0.38 -11.02 15.86
C PRO A 188 0.96 -9.62 15.64
N ASP A 189 1.35 -9.31 14.41
CA ASP A 189 1.87 -8.00 14.01
C ASP A 189 0.84 -6.87 14.26
N PHE A 190 -0.44 -7.13 13.99
CA PHE A 190 -1.54 -6.21 14.29
C PHE A 190 -1.73 -5.99 15.79
N LEU A 191 -1.74 -7.05 16.61
CA LEU A 191 -1.88 -6.93 18.06
C LEU A 191 -0.69 -6.20 18.69
N GLN A 192 0.52 -6.44 18.19
CA GLN A 192 1.72 -5.72 18.60
C GLN A 192 1.59 -4.23 18.29
N SER A 193 1.06 -3.87 17.11
CA SER A 193 0.83 -2.46 16.74
C SER A 193 -0.20 -1.72 17.62
N LEU A 194 -1.07 -2.45 18.31
CA LEU A 194 -2.04 -1.89 19.27
C LEU A 194 -1.48 -1.75 20.69
N GLY A 195 -0.21 -2.10 20.93
CA GLY A 195 0.39 -2.13 22.26
C GLY A 195 -0.14 -3.26 23.16
N MET A 196 -0.95 -4.19 22.61
CA MET A 196 -1.45 -5.37 23.30
C MET A 196 -0.54 -6.59 23.08
N GLY A 197 0.74 -6.35 22.83
CA GLY A 197 1.72 -7.39 22.55
C GLY A 197 1.76 -8.41 23.68
N ILE A 198 1.13 -9.56 23.44
CA ILE A 198 1.52 -10.81 24.08
C ILE A 198 3.03 -10.88 23.86
N GLU A 199 3.84 -11.11 24.91
CA GLU A 199 5.29 -11.28 24.81
C GLU A 199 5.64 -12.54 24.00
N LEU A 200 5.27 -12.58 22.72
CA LEU A 200 5.62 -13.60 21.75
C LEU A 200 7.02 -13.33 21.19
N ARG A 201 7.92 -12.77 22.00
CA ARG A 201 9.35 -12.61 21.67
C ARG A 201 9.95 -13.94 21.22
N GLU A 202 9.45 -15.05 21.76
CA GLU A 202 9.89 -16.39 21.36
C GLU A 202 9.39 -16.82 19.97
N ILE A 203 8.28 -16.27 19.46
CA ILE A 203 7.78 -16.56 18.09
C ILE A 203 8.46 -15.63 17.06
N ASP A 204 8.79 -14.40 17.46
CA ASP A 204 9.50 -13.44 16.60
C ASP A 204 10.90 -13.92 16.18
N ASP A 205 11.59 -14.66 17.05
CA ASP A 205 12.88 -15.28 16.71
C ASP A 205 12.74 -16.54 15.82
N ILE A 206 11.55 -17.16 15.78
CA ILE A 206 11.29 -18.40 15.02
C ILE A 206 10.87 -18.09 13.57
N ILE A 207 10.25 -16.94 13.31
CA ILE A 207 9.78 -16.55 11.97
C ILE A 207 10.78 -15.56 11.35
N PRO A 208 11.57 -15.97 10.34
CA PRO A 208 12.45 -15.04 9.64
C PRO A 208 11.62 -13.89 9.07
N LEU A 209 12.12 -12.66 9.20
CA LEU A 209 11.49 -11.39 8.78
C LEU A 209 10.39 -10.80 9.70
N SER A 210 10.05 -11.37 10.87
CA SER A 210 9.09 -10.72 11.79
C SER A 210 9.61 -9.34 12.29
N ASN A 211 10.92 -9.23 12.51
CA ASN A 211 11.61 -7.98 12.86
C ASN A 211 11.38 -6.84 11.84
N PHE A 212 11.02 -7.16 10.60
CA PHE A 212 10.70 -6.19 9.54
C PHE A 212 9.20 -6.02 9.31
N GLN A 213 8.36 -6.47 10.24
CA GLN A 213 6.91 -6.53 10.11
C GLN A 213 6.42 -7.43 8.97
N LEU A 214 7.24 -8.37 8.47
CA LEU A 214 6.95 -9.21 7.30
C LEU A 214 6.69 -10.68 7.67
N GLY A 215 6.24 -10.94 8.90
CA GLY A 215 6.04 -12.31 9.43
C GLY A 215 5.06 -13.16 8.61
N TRP A 216 4.13 -12.53 7.89
CA TRP A 216 3.16 -13.21 7.02
C TRP A 216 3.72 -13.70 5.68
N VAL A 217 4.86 -13.15 5.21
CA VAL A 217 5.36 -13.39 3.84
C VAL A 217 5.76 -14.84 3.64
N LEU A 218 6.57 -15.39 4.55
CA LEU A 218 7.03 -16.77 4.46
C LEU A 218 5.88 -17.78 4.55
N PRO A 219 4.98 -17.69 5.55
CA PRO A 219 3.78 -18.53 5.61
C PRO A 219 2.91 -18.44 4.35
N ALA A 220 2.72 -17.24 3.79
CA ALA A 220 1.93 -17.05 2.57
C ALA A 220 2.56 -17.76 1.36
N ILE A 221 3.89 -17.67 1.19
CA ILE A 221 4.62 -18.35 0.12
C ILE A 221 4.54 -19.88 0.29
N ILE A 222 4.78 -20.38 1.51
CA ILE A 222 4.70 -21.82 1.80
C ILE A 222 3.28 -22.32 1.54
N GLY A 223 2.26 -21.60 2.00
CA GLY A 223 0.86 -21.91 1.74
C GLY A 223 0.56 -21.96 0.25
N PHE A 224 1.07 -21.01 -0.53
CA PHE A 224 0.87 -20.98 -1.99
C PHE A 224 1.46 -22.21 -2.68
N VAL A 225 2.69 -22.61 -2.31
CA VAL A 225 3.36 -23.78 -2.88
C VAL A 225 2.63 -25.07 -2.50
N ILE A 226 2.31 -25.26 -1.22
CA ILE A 226 1.62 -26.47 -0.73
C ILE A 226 0.25 -26.60 -1.37
N SER A 227 -0.55 -25.54 -1.40
CA SER A 227 -1.89 -25.58 -1.98
C SER A 227 -1.85 -25.88 -3.49
N ASN A 228 -0.87 -25.35 -4.24
CA ASN A 228 -0.71 -25.66 -5.66
C ASN A 228 -0.29 -27.12 -5.90
N ILE A 229 0.63 -27.64 -5.08
CA ILE A 229 1.03 -29.05 -5.14
C ILE A 229 -0.19 -29.94 -4.89
N TRP A 230 -0.96 -29.64 -3.85
CA TRP A 230 -2.12 -30.44 -3.47
C TRP A 230 -3.21 -30.46 -4.55
N VAL A 231 -3.51 -29.31 -5.16
CA VAL A 231 -4.47 -29.22 -6.28
C VAL A 231 -3.98 -30.01 -7.50
N ASN A 232 -2.70 -29.88 -7.87
CA ASN A 232 -2.13 -30.66 -8.97
C ASN A 232 -2.16 -32.18 -8.72
N PHE A 233 -2.01 -32.62 -7.46
CA PHE A 233 -2.16 -34.03 -7.10
C PHE A 233 -3.61 -34.53 -7.20
N GLN A 234 -4.58 -33.66 -6.93
CA GLN A 234 -6.00 -33.99 -7.01
C GLN A 234 -6.47 -34.07 -8.47
N ASP A 235 -6.00 -33.16 -9.33
CA ASP A 235 -6.28 -33.18 -10.77
C ASP A 235 -5.66 -34.39 -11.50
N ARG A 236 -4.58 -34.98 -10.97
CA ARG A 236 -3.96 -36.21 -11.52
C ARG A 236 -4.67 -37.50 -11.10
N LYS A 237 -5.55 -37.47 -10.11
CA LYS A 237 -6.29 -38.64 -9.61
C LYS A 237 -7.66 -38.83 -10.28
N ILE A 238 -8.07 -37.89 -11.12
CA ILE A 238 -9.32 -37.91 -11.91
C ILE A 238 -8.94 -38.22 -13.36
#